data_AF-A0A1G1Q9Y8-F1
#
_entry.id   AF-A0A1G1Q9Y8-F1
#
_cell.length_a   1.000
_cell.length_b   1.000
_cell.length_c   1.000
_cell.angle_alpha   90.00
_cell.angle_beta   90.00
_cell.angle_gamma   90.00
#
_symmetry.space_group_name_H-M   'P 1'
#
loop_
_entity.id
_entity.type
_entity.pdbx_description
1 polymer ?
#
loop_
_entity_poly.entity_id
_entity_poly.type
_entity_poly.pdbx_seq_one_letter_code
_entity_poly.pdbx_strand_id
1 'polypeptide(L)'
;MKIAVVGLPEFPLGKKNLVDGRLDTLEGLIKPSKTTYITNEYLDGQRVKDADGIICEKEAKLDLVIQDLEVVENRLGRLEAGEEKDFSLRLKEILEKNKCLIEESFSEEEKKTLLNYNLVSIKPVFFVDKNENKGVQDIIFESYYAFGMICFITGAKDKELKAWPIKKGASAYEAAGAIHSAIQQKFIKAEIISYDDVVKAGGLTQAKQYMRLEGKDYLMQDGDLLNVRT
;
A
#
# COMPACT_ATOMS: atom_id res chain seq x y z
N MET A 1 5.66 -0.64 4.78
CA MET A 1 5.18 0.73 4.46
C MET A 1 5.14 1.54 5.75
N LYS A 2 5.33 2.87 5.68
CA LYS A 2 5.09 3.77 6.82
C LYS A 2 3.67 4.33 6.73
N ILE A 3 2.89 4.21 7.79
CA ILE A 3 1.48 4.63 7.80
C ILE A 3 1.28 5.57 8.99
N ALA A 4 0.82 6.79 8.75
CA ALA A 4 0.47 7.70 9.82
C ALA A 4 -0.94 7.42 10.33
N VAL A 5 -1.14 7.55 11.64
CA VAL A 5 -2.44 7.35 12.29
C VAL A 5 -2.90 8.66 12.91
N VAL A 6 -4.06 9.14 12.48
CA VAL A 6 -4.60 10.46 12.85
C VAL A 6 -5.99 10.26 13.48
N GLY A 7 -6.21 10.83 14.67
CA GLY A 7 -7.51 10.78 15.35
C GLY A 7 -7.88 9.47 16.04
N LEU A 8 -6.95 8.49 16.12
CA LEU A 8 -7.15 7.19 16.77
C LEU A 8 -6.12 6.96 17.89
N PRO A 9 -6.34 7.51 19.10
CA PRO A 9 -5.36 7.48 20.19
C PRO A 9 -5.05 6.05 20.70
N GLU A 10 -6.03 5.15 20.62
CA GLU A 10 -5.88 3.75 21.06
C GLU A 10 -5.20 2.85 20.01
N PHE A 11 -4.90 3.38 18.83
CA PHE A 11 -4.28 2.59 17.77
C PHE A 11 -2.80 2.31 18.10
N PRO A 12 -2.35 1.05 18.00
CA PRO A 12 -0.99 0.71 18.41
C PRO A 12 0.05 1.18 17.38
N LEU A 13 0.96 2.04 17.82
CA LEU A 13 2.06 2.56 17.00
C LEU A 13 3.27 1.59 16.91
N GLY A 14 4.21 1.91 16.01
CA GLY A 14 5.43 1.14 15.78
C GLY A 14 5.27 0.04 14.74
N LYS A 15 6.20 -0.92 14.72
CA LYS A 15 6.16 -2.04 13.78
C LYS A 15 5.08 -3.04 14.16
N LYS A 16 4.17 -3.32 13.25
CA LYS A 16 3.11 -4.34 13.42
C LYS A 16 3.00 -5.19 12.16
N ASN A 17 2.70 -6.46 12.36
CA ASN A 17 2.44 -7.37 11.27
C ASN A 17 1.00 -7.17 10.78
N LEU A 18 0.83 -7.21 9.47
CA LEU A 18 -0.45 -7.44 8.82
C LEU A 18 -0.69 -8.95 8.85
N VAL A 19 -1.61 -9.38 9.70
CA VAL A 19 -1.99 -10.80 9.81
C VAL A 19 -2.93 -11.11 8.66
N ASP A 20 -2.51 -12.03 7.79
CA ASP A 20 -3.26 -12.46 6.61
C ASP A 20 -3.56 -13.96 6.72
N GLY A 21 -4.83 -14.32 6.87
CA GLY A 21 -5.26 -15.72 7.04
C GLY A 21 -4.91 -16.64 5.87
N ARG A 22 -4.56 -16.07 4.70
CA ARG A 22 -4.03 -16.86 3.58
C ARG A 22 -2.68 -17.49 3.93
N LEU A 23 -1.84 -16.81 4.69
CA LEU A 23 -0.54 -17.33 5.11
C LEU A 23 -0.70 -18.48 6.10
N ASP A 24 -1.62 -18.36 7.06
CA ASP A 24 -1.95 -19.45 7.99
C ASP A 24 -2.46 -20.69 7.23
N THR A 25 -3.33 -20.48 6.25
CA THR A 25 -3.86 -21.57 5.40
C THR A 25 -2.74 -22.25 4.62
N LEU A 26 -1.86 -21.47 3.99
CA LEU A 26 -0.72 -22.00 3.24
C LEU A 26 0.31 -22.67 4.15
N GLU A 27 0.52 -22.21 5.37
CA GLU A 27 1.42 -22.83 6.34
C GLU A 27 1.00 -24.28 6.61
N GLY A 28 -0.30 -24.51 6.85
CA GLY A 28 -0.85 -25.86 7.05
C GLY A 28 -0.68 -26.79 5.84
N LEU A 29 -0.76 -26.24 4.62
CA LEU A 29 -0.68 -27.00 3.37
C LEU A 29 0.77 -27.24 2.91
N ILE A 30 1.64 -26.25 3.05
CA ILE A 30 3.02 -26.26 2.53
C ILE A 30 4.01 -26.80 3.55
N LYS A 31 3.76 -26.59 4.85
CA LYS A 31 4.66 -26.91 5.96
C LYS A 31 6.05 -26.26 5.79
N PRO A 32 6.10 -24.90 5.80
CA PRO A 32 7.35 -24.16 5.76
C PRO A 32 8.14 -24.32 7.07
N SER A 33 9.42 -23.95 7.05
CA SER A 33 10.23 -23.87 8.28
C SER A 33 9.98 -22.59 9.08
N LYS A 34 9.40 -21.57 8.45
CA LYS A 34 9.05 -20.28 9.04
C LYS A 34 8.00 -19.57 8.19
N THR A 35 7.08 -18.87 8.84
CA THR A 35 6.10 -17.99 8.18
C THR A 35 6.38 -16.51 8.51
N THR A 36 6.48 -15.67 7.49
CA THR A 36 6.81 -14.24 7.62
C THR A 36 5.71 -13.39 6.98
N TYR A 37 4.99 -12.68 7.84
CA TYR A 37 3.98 -11.70 7.48
C TYR A 37 4.58 -10.40 6.95
N ILE A 38 3.74 -9.60 6.27
CA ILE A 38 4.08 -8.21 5.95
C ILE A 38 4.15 -7.42 7.26
N THR A 39 5.18 -6.60 7.41
CA THR A 39 5.32 -5.67 8.54
C THR A 39 5.18 -4.23 8.04
N ASN A 40 4.29 -3.48 8.67
CA ASN A 40 4.15 -2.03 8.48
C ASN A 40 4.63 -1.28 9.72
N GLU A 41 5.07 -0.04 9.53
CA GLU A 41 5.46 0.87 10.60
C GLU A 41 4.37 1.93 10.76
N TYR A 42 3.72 1.96 11.92
CA TYR A 42 2.66 2.90 12.24
C TYR A 42 3.24 4.09 13.00
N LEU A 43 3.07 5.28 12.44
CA LEU A 43 3.59 6.54 12.94
C LEU A 43 2.47 7.33 13.61
N ASP A 44 2.86 8.11 14.62
CA ASP A 44 1.99 9.13 15.19
C ASP A 44 1.56 10.17 14.14
N GLY A 45 0.38 10.76 14.31
CA GLY A 45 -0.20 11.75 13.39
C GLY A 45 0.69 12.97 13.15
N GLN A 46 1.52 13.37 14.12
CA GLN A 46 2.49 14.46 13.94
C GLN A 46 3.55 14.16 12.87
N ARG A 47 3.75 12.88 12.55
CA ARG A 47 4.72 12.42 11.55
C ARG A 47 4.08 12.07 10.20
N VAL A 48 2.89 12.60 9.92
CA VAL A 48 2.16 12.37 8.66
C VAL A 48 2.98 12.70 7.41
N LYS A 49 3.91 13.66 7.49
CA LYS A 49 4.83 14.01 6.39
C LYS A 49 5.78 12.87 6.01
N ASP A 50 6.16 12.02 6.96
CA ASP A 50 7.07 10.89 6.76
C ASP A 50 6.36 9.62 6.24
N ALA A 51 5.03 9.61 6.21
CA ALA A 51 4.24 8.43 5.89
C ALA A 51 3.99 8.26 4.39
N ASP A 52 3.80 7.01 3.95
CA ASP A 52 3.41 6.65 2.59
C ASP A 52 1.87 6.61 2.42
N GLY A 53 1.13 6.46 3.52
CA GLY A 53 -0.33 6.42 3.59
C GLY A 53 -0.84 6.82 4.97
N ILE A 54 -2.13 7.09 5.08
CA ILE A 54 -2.73 7.67 6.29
C ILE A 54 -3.97 6.87 6.67
N ILE A 55 -4.03 6.41 7.92
CA ILE A 55 -5.26 5.98 8.56
C ILE A 55 -5.78 7.18 9.34
N CYS A 56 -6.96 7.66 8.98
CA CYS A 56 -7.52 8.88 9.55
C CYS A 56 -8.92 8.60 10.08
N GLU A 57 -9.18 8.97 11.32
CA GLU A 57 -10.54 9.00 11.81
C GLU A 57 -11.34 10.11 11.09
N LYS A 58 -12.60 9.84 10.74
CA LYS A 58 -13.41 10.75 9.92
C LYS A 58 -13.49 12.17 10.48
N GLU A 59 -13.67 12.35 11.78
CA GLU A 59 -13.76 13.68 12.40
C GLU A 59 -12.40 14.39 12.44
N ALA A 60 -11.30 13.63 12.53
CA ALA A 60 -9.93 14.15 12.49
C ALA A 60 -9.43 14.49 11.06
N LYS A 61 -10.26 14.28 10.03
CA LYS A 61 -9.95 14.67 8.64
C LYS A 61 -9.55 16.15 8.52
N LEU A 62 -10.18 17.01 9.32
CA LEU A 62 -9.93 18.45 9.29
C LEU A 62 -8.48 18.81 9.60
N ASP A 63 -7.79 18.02 10.42
CA ASP A 63 -6.38 18.25 10.76
C ASP A 63 -5.48 18.15 9.51
N LEU A 64 -5.76 17.17 8.64
CA LEU A 64 -5.03 17.01 7.37
C LEU A 64 -5.30 18.18 6.42
N VAL A 65 -6.55 18.62 6.36
CA VAL A 65 -6.99 19.72 5.50
C VAL A 65 -6.37 21.03 5.94
N ILE A 66 -6.42 21.35 7.23
CA ILE A 66 -5.86 22.58 7.80
C ILE A 66 -4.36 22.64 7.56
N GLN A 67 -3.63 21.53 7.80
CA GLN A 67 -2.19 21.48 7.57
C GLN A 67 -1.82 21.80 6.11
N ASP A 68 -2.56 21.26 5.15
CA ASP A 68 -2.32 21.54 3.73
C ASP A 68 -2.77 22.94 3.33
N LEU A 69 -3.85 23.45 3.91
CA LEU A 69 -4.34 24.81 3.67
C LEU A 69 -3.29 25.84 4.06
N GLU A 70 -2.67 25.70 5.23
CA GLU A 70 -1.57 26.56 5.67
C GLU A 70 -0.40 26.55 4.68
N VAL A 71 -0.03 25.37 4.15
CA VAL A 71 1.04 25.25 3.16
C VAL A 71 0.68 25.99 1.87
N VAL A 72 -0.54 25.79 1.37
CA VAL A 72 -1.02 26.41 0.13
C VAL A 72 -1.12 27.93 0.28
N GLU A 73 -1.67 28.44 1.39
CA GLU A 73 -1.80 29.88 1.64
C GLU A 73 -0.44 30.59 1.77
N ASN A 74 0.50 29.98 2.49
CA ASN A 74 1.85 30.51 2.61
C ASN A 74 2.56 30.60 1.26
N ARG A 75 2.31 29.64 0.35
CA ARG A 75 2.85 29.67 -1.01
C ARG A 75 2.16 30.72 -1.87
N LEU A 76 0.83 30.79 -1.83
CA LEU A 76 0.02 31.78 -2.56
C LEU A 76 0.46 33.22 -2.30
N GLY A 77 0.80 33.55 -1.05
CA GLY A 77 1.28 34.88 -0.67
C GLY A 77 2.59 35.31 -1.36
N ARG A 78 3.33 34.37 -1.95
CA ARG A 78 4.62 34.60 -2.61
C ARG A 78 4.56 34.47 -4.14
N LEU A 79 3.43 34.04 -4.69
CA LEU A 79 3.27 33.80 -6.13
C LEU A 79 2.77 35.06 -6.86
N GLU A 80 3.41 35.35 -7.99
CA GLU A 80 2.93 36.32 -8.97
C GLU A 80 1.73 35.76 -9.76
N ALA A 81 1.02 36.64 -10.48
CA ALA A 81 -0.10 36.20 -11.31
C ALA A 81 0.37 35.26 -12.43
N GLY A 82 -0.33 34.15 -12.63
CA GLY A 82 0.01 33.13 -13.61
C GLY A 82 -0.56 31.76 -13.24
N GLU A 83 -0.27 30.77 -14.09
CA GLU A 83 -0.85 29.41 -14.00
C GLU A 83 -0.58 28.73 -12.64
N GLU A 84 0.62 28.93 -12.04
CA GLU A 84 0.93 28.34 -10.73
C GLU A 84 0.07 28.91 -9.61
N LYS A 85 -0.25 30.22 -9.69
CA LYS A 85 -1.13 30.88 -8.72
C LYS A 85 -2.56 30.42 -8.89
N ASP A 86 -3.03 30.30 -10.13
CA ASP A 86 -4.37 29.78 -10.43
C ASP A 86 -4.53 28.34 -9.94
N PHE A 87 -3.51 27.50 -10.14
CA PHE A 87 -3.48 26.14 -9.61
C PHE A 87 -3.51 26.12 -8.07
N SER A 88 -2.70 26.95 -7.41
CA SER A 88 -2.71 27.06 -5.95
C SER A 88 -4.05 27.56 -5.40
N LEU A 89 -4.73 28.48 -6.10
CA LEU A 89 -6.07 28.94 -5.74
C LEU A 89 -7.09 27.81 -5.84
N ARG A 90 -7.00 26.96 -6.88
CA ARG A 90 -7.84 25.75 -7.00
C ARG A 90 -7.61 24.79 -5.83
N LEU A 91 -6.35 24.54 -5.44
CA LEU A 91 -6.04 23.70 -4.27
C LEU A 91 -6.65 24.27 -2.98
N LYS A 92 -6.52 25.58 -2.78
CA LYS A 92 -7.12 26.29 -1.65
C LYS A 92 -8.65 26.10 -1.62
N GLU A 93 -9.33 26.30 -2.74
CA GLU A 93 -10.79 26.14 -2.83
C GLU A 93 -11.25 24.72 -2.47
N ILE A 94 -10.49 23.69 -2.88
CA ILE A 94 -10.76 22.29 -2.51
C ILE A 94 -10.66 22.11 -0.98
N LEU A 95 -9.57 22.60 -0.39
CA LEU A 95 -9.28 22.46 1.04
C LEU A 95 -10.29 23.24 1.90
N GLU A 96 -10.69 24.45 1.50
CA GLU A 96 -11.72 25.25 2.19
C GLU A 96 -13.10 24.56 2.21
N LYS A 97 -13.35 23.62 1.28
CA LYS A 97 -14.54 22.77 1.27
C LYS A 97 -14.41 21.52 2.16
N ASN A 98 -13.38 21.46 3.02
CA ASN A 98 -13.08 20.33 3.91
C ASN A 98 -12.81 19.00 3.16
N LYS A 99 -12.26 19.09 1.95
CA LYS A 99 -11.86 17.93 1.14
C LYS A 99 -10.35 17.73 1.18
N CYS A 100 -9.95 16.47 1.32
CA CYS A 100 -8.56 16.06 1.09
C CYS A 100 -8.29 16.08 -0.41
N LEU A 101 -7.07 16.42 -0.80
CA LEU A 101 -6.70 16.51 -2.21
C LEU A 101 -6.79 15.16 -2.93
N ILE A 102 -6.55 14.04 -2.24
CA ILE A 102 -6.69 12.69 -2.83
C ILE A 102 -8.10 12.36 -3.32
N GLU A 103 -9.13 13.09 -2.85
CA GLU A 103 -10.52 12.92 -3.29
C GLU A 103 -10.78 13.55 -4.66
N GLU A 104 -9.85 14.33 -5.18
CA GLU A 104 -9.97 15.07 -6.44
C GLU A 104 -9.08 14.48 -7.54
N SER A 105 -9.46 14.75 -8.80
CA SER A 105 -8.70 14.31 -9.97
C SER A 105 -7.77 15.41 -10.48
N PHE A 106 -6.52 15.02 -10.72
CA PHE A 106 -5.45 15.87 -11.23
C PHE A 106 -4.86 15.29 -12.50
N SER A 107 -4.47 16.16 -13.43
CA SER A 107 -3.70 15.77 -14.62
C SER A 107 -2.30 15.27 -14.24
N GLU A 108 -1.59 14.63 -15.18
CA GLU A 108 -0.22 14.17 -14.93
C GLU A 108 0.75 15.33 -14.69
N GLU A 109 0.54 16.48 -15.32
CA GLU A 109 1.28 17.72 -15.09
C GLU A 109 1.00 18.27 -13.69
N GLU A 110 -0.28 18.30 -13.28
CA GLU A 110 -0.69 18.75 -11.95
C GLU A 110 -0.11 17.86 -10.84
N LYS A 111 -0.13 16.53 -11.04
CA LYS A 111 0.49 15.58 -10.11
C LYS A 111 1.98 15.85 -9.93
N LYS A 112 2.71 16.12 -11.01
CA LYS A 112 4.14 16.49 -10.92
C LYS A 112 4.34 17.77 -10.14
N THR A 113 3.48 18.77 -10.34
CA THR A 113 3.52 20.04 -9.61
C THR A 113 3.24 19.83 -8.12
N LEU A 114 2.26 19.00 -7.76
CA LEU A 114 1.89 18.68 -6.38
C LEU A 114 3.04 18.06 -5.57
N LEU A 115 3.94 17.32 -6.20
CA LEU A 115 5.14 16.77 -5.54
C LEU A 115 6.01 17.86 -4.90
N ASN A 116 5.95 19.09 -5.41
CA ASN A 116 6.73 20.22 -4.89
C ASN A 116 6.07 20.95 -3.71
N TYR A 117 4.86 20.57 -3.31
CA TYR A 117 4.13 21.24 -2.22
C TYR A 117 4.28 20.50 -0.88
N ASN A 118 4.74 19.25 -0.87
CA ASN A 118 4.80 18.41 0.33
C ASN A 118 3.45 18.30 1.08
N LEU A 119 2.36 18.26 0.33
CA LEU A 119 0.99 18.15 0.85
C LEU A 119 0.75 16.73 1.35
N VAL A 120 -0.01 16.59 2.43
CA VAL A 120 -0.25 15.31 3.10
C VAL A 120 -1.60 14.71 2.72
N SER A 121 -2.60 15.53 2.43
CA SER A 121 -3.95 15.08 2.06
C SER A 121 -4.04 14.54 0.63
N ILE A 122 -2.95 14.61 -0.16
CA ILE A 122 -2.81 13.92 -1.47
C ILE A 122 -2.31 12.48 -1.31
N LYS A 123 -1.82 12.08 -0.13
CA LYS A 123 -1.41 10.70 0.13
C LYS A 123 -2.65 9.81 0.19
N PRO A 124 -2.54 8.49 -0.06
CA PRO A 124 -3.65 7.56 0.16
C PRO A 124 -4.17 7.66 1.60
N VAL A 125 -5.47 7.93 1.76
CA VAL A 125 -6.14 8.03 3.06
C VAL A 125 -7.20 6.94 3.20
N PHE A 126 -7.16 6.21 4.30
CA PHE A 126 -8.19 5.27 4.72
C PHE A 126 -8.94 5.88 5.90
N PHE A 127 -10.22 6.18 5.70
CA PHE A 127 -11.06 6.78 6.72
C PHE A 127 -11.69 5.73 7.61
N VAL A 128 -11.53 5.88 8.92
CA VAL A 128 -12.12 5.02 9.95
C VAL A 128 -13.28 5.74 10.62
N ASP A 129 -14.43 5.07 10.70
CA ASP A 129 -15.55 5.51 11.52
C ASP A 129 -15.48 4.84 12.89
N LYS A 130 -15.35 5.62 13.96
CA LYS A 130 -15.34 5.07 15.34
C LYS A 130 -16.63 4.32 15.67
N ASN A 131 -17.76 4.67 15.03
CA ASN A 131 -19.05 4.01 15.28
C ASN A 131 -19.14 2.61 14.67
N GLU A 132 -18.27 2.26 13.72
CA GLU A 132 -18.23 0.92 13.12
C GLU A 132 -17.59 -0.13 14.03
N ASN A 133 -16.95 0.28 15.13
CA ASN A 133 -16.31 -0.58 16.14
C ASN A 133 -15.40 -1.67 15.51
N LYS A 134 -14.63 -1.28 14.49
CA LYS A 134 -13.69 -2.18 13.80
C LYS A 134 -12.51 -2.55 14.68
N GLY A 135 -12.09 -3.81 14.61
CA GLY A 135 -10.86 -4.25 15.26
C GLY A 135 -9.63 -3.61 14.63
N VAL A 136 -8.56 -3.44 15.41
CA VAL A 136 -7.28 -2.90 14.91
C VAL A 136 -6.75 -3.73 13.74
N GLN A 137 -6.89 -5.06 13.79
CA GLN A 137 -6.43 -5.93 12.71
C GLN A 137 -7.24 -5.72 11.42
N ASP A 138 -8.56 -5.51 11.52
CA ASP A 138 -9.41 -5.20 10.36
C ASP A 138 -9.00 -3.88 9.73
N ILE A 139 -8.75 -2.84 10.55
CA ILE A 139 -8.26 -1.55 10.08
C ILE A 139 -6.90 -1.69 9.37
N ILE A 140 -5.97 -2.45 9.96
CA ILE A 140 -4.64 -2.72 9.36
C ILE A 140 -4.81 -3.41 7.99
N PHE A 141 -5.67 -4.41 7.90
CA PHE A 141 -5.87 -5.18 6.69
C PHE A 141 -6.58 -4.35 5.61
N GLU A 142 -7.73 -3.75 5.93
CA GLU A 142 -8.52 -2.94 5.00
C GLU A 142 -7.76 -1.71 4.48
N SER A 143 -7.05 -0.99 5.36
CA SER A 143 -6.26 0.18 4.96
C SER A 143 -5.18 -0.18 3.94
N TYR A 144 -4.54 -1.35 4.10
CA TYR A 144 -3.51 -1.81 3.18
C TYR A 144 -4.06 -1.97 1.76
N TYR A 145 -5.24 -2.57 1.60
CA TYR A 145 -5.91 -2.67 0.30
C TYR A 145 -6.41 -1.33 -0.22
N ALA A 146 -6.93 -0.46 0.66
CA ALA A 146 -7.37 0.88 0.30
C ALA A 146 -6.23 1.75 -0.24
N PHE A 147 -4.99 1.52 0.21
CA PHE A 147 -3.79 2.16 -0.32
C PHE A 147 -3.35 1.60 -1.69
N GLY A 148 -4.12 0.67 -2.27
CA GLY A 148 -3.81 0.03 -3.54
C GLY A 148 -2.67 -0.98 -3.43
N MET A 149 -2.40 -1.50 -2.23
CA MET A 149 -1.39 -2.53 -2.02
C MET A 149 -2.03 -3.91 -2.10
N ILE A 150 -1.27 -4.86 -2.64
CA ILE A 150 -1.56 -6.28 -2.62
C ILE A 150 -0.31 -7.02 -2.12
N CYS A 151 -0.34 -8.34 -2.08
CA CYS A 151 0.87 -9.12 -1.88
C CYS A 151 0.96 -10.33 -2.79
N PHE A 152 2.18 -10.73 -3.11
CA PHE A 152 2.46 -12.07 -3.61
C PHE A 152 3.19 -12.86 -2.52
N ILE A 153 3.25 -14.17 -2.69
CA ILE A 153 3.76 -15.09 -1.69
C ILE A 153 4.91 -15.89 -2.30
N THR A 154 6.01 -16.01 -1.58
CA THR A 154 7.08 -16.95 -1.91
C THR A 154 7.14 -18.01 -0.84
N GLY A 155 7.38 -19.26 -1.21
CA GLY A 155 7.61 -20.30 -0.23
C GLY A 155 7.61 -21.68 -0.85
N ALA A 156 8.16 -22.62 -0.09
CA ALA A 156 8.10 -24.04 -0.39
C ALA A 156 8.24 -24.81 0.92
N LYS A 157 8.00 -26.12 0.85
CA LYS A 157 8.24 -27.02 1.97
C LYS A 157 9.65 -26.82 2.53
N ASP A 158 9.76 -26.79 3.87
CA ASP A 158 11.01 -26.63 4.61
C ASP A 158 11.76 -25.30 4.36
N LYS A 159 11.19 -24.38 3.58
CA LYS A 159 11.70 -23.02 3.35
C LYS A 159 10.81 -21.98 4.01
N GLU A 160 11.26 -20.72 4.05
CA GLU A 160 10.43 -19.61 4.52
C GLU A 160 9.24 -19.38 3.57
N LEU A 161 8.04 -19.34 4.15
CA LEU A 161 6.83 -18.83 3.52
C LEU A 161 6.73 -17.34 3.86
N LYS A 162 6.64 -16.48 2.86
CA LYS A 162 6.69 -15.03 3.05
C LYS A 162 5.75 -14.29 2.12
N ALA A 163 4.98 -13.37 2.68
CA ALA A 163 4.21 -12.39 1.92
C ALA A 163 5.09 -11.18 1.59
N TRP A 164 5.06 -10.75 0.33
CA TRP A 164 5.82 -9.62 -0.18
C TRP A 164 4.86 -8.51 -0.63
N PRO A 165 5.00 -7.30 -0.08
CA PRO A 165 4.12 -6.19 -0.42
C PRO A 165 4.47 -5.61 -1.79
N ILE A 166 3.48 -5.41 -2.64
CA ILE A 166 3.61 -4.71 -3.94
C ILE A 166 2.40 -3.83 -4.20
N LYS A 167 2.55 -2.82 -5.06
CA LYS A 167 1.40 -2.04 -5.54
C LYS A 167 0.57 -2.88 -6.51
N LYS A 168 -0.75 -2.71 -6.48
CA LYS A 168 -1.65 -3.30 -7.48
C LYS A 168 -1.24 -2.85 -8.88
N GLY A 169 -1.17 -3.79 -9.81
CA GLY A 169 -0.68 -3.54 -11.17
C GLY A 169 0.84 -3.64 -11.32
N ALA A 170 1.59 -3.97 -10.25
CA ALA A 170 3.00 -4.30 -10.38
C ALA A 170 3.20 -5.56 -11.23
N SER A 171 4.24 -5.51 -12.05
CA SER A 171 4.68 -6.60 -12.92
C SER A 171 5.46 -7.68 -12.17
N ALA A 172 5.61 -8.86 -12.76
CA ALA A 172 6.46 -9.94 -12.23
C ALA A 172 7.92 -9.50 -12.09
N TYR A 173 8.40 -8.62 -12.98
CA TYR A 173 9.73 -8.03 -12.88
C TYR A 173 9.88 -7.11 -11.66
N GLU A 174 8.87 -6.29 -11.36
CA GLU A 174 8.85 -5.46 -10.14
C GLU A 174 8.72 -6.30 -8.87
N ALA A 175 7.89 -7.35 -8.90
CA ALA A 175 7.77 -8.31 -7.80
C ALA A 175 9.10 -9.01 -7.50
N ALA A 176 9.86 -9.40 -8.53
CA ALA A 176 11.22 -9.92 -8.35
C ALA A 176 12.14 -8.90 -7.66
N GLY A 177 11.98 -7.60 -7.97
CA GLY A 177 12.71 -6.51 -7.33
C GLY A 177 12.36 -6.35 -5.84
N ALA A 178 11.10 -6.59 -5.48
CA ALA A 178 10.67 -6.61 -4.08
C ALA A 178 11.36 -7.73 -3.27
N ILE A 179 11.66 -8.88 -3.90
CA ILE A 179 12.44 -9.95 -3.27
C ILE A 179 13.90 -9.50 -3.08
N HIS A 180 14.57 -9.15 -4.19
CA HIS A 180 15.94 -8.64 -4.20
C HIS A 180 16.31 -8.07 -5.58
N SER A 181 17.10 -6.99 -5.63
CA SER A 181 17.54 -6.35 -6.88
C SER A 181 18.30 -7.30 -7.83
N ALA A 182 19.16 -8.17 -7.30
CA ALA A 182 19.87 -9.18 -8.09
C ALA A 182 18.94 -10.22 -8.76
N ILE A 183 17.82 -10.57 -8.12
CA ILE A 183 16.82 -11.49 -8.70
C ILE A 183 16.11 -10.81 -9.86
N GLN A 184 15.73 -9.54 -9.68
CA GLN A 184 15.14 -8.73 -10.74
C GLN A 184 16.06 -8.62 -11.95
N GLN A 185 17.34 -8.26 -11.76
CA GLN A 185 18.30 -8.10 -12.85
C GLN A 185 18.52 -9.38 -13.67
N LYS A 186 18.50 -10.54 -13.00
CA LYS A 186 18.69 -11.85 -13.64
C LYS A 186 17.38 -12.49 -14.12
N PHE A 187 16.23 -11.83 -13.99
CA PHE A 187 14.92 -12.40 -14.31
C PHE A 187 14.87 -13.02 -15.71
N ILE A 188 14.51 -14.30 -15.77
CA ILE A 188 14.25 -15.06 -17.00
C ILE A 188 12.74 -15.28 -17.18
N LYS A 189 12.10 -15.88 -16.18
CA LYS A 189 10.67 -16.21 -16.16
C LYS A 189 10.14 -16.26 -14.73
N ALA A 190 8.83 -16.08 -14.57
CA ALA A 190 8.11 -16.31 -13.33
C ALA A 190 7.28 -17.60 -13.42
N GLU A 191 7.40 -18.47 -12.43
CA GLU A 191 6.42 -19.52 -12.17
C GLU A 191 5.35 -18.94 -11.24
N ILE A 192 4.09 -18.96 -11.70
CA ILE A 192 2.94 -18.42 -10.98
C ILE A 192 1.94 -19.54 -10.73
N ILE A 193 1.47 -19.66 -9.49
CA ILE A 193 0.29 -20.44 -9.11
C ILE A 193 -0.59 -19.53 -8.25
N SER A 194 -1.90 -19.47 -8.53
CA SER A 194 -2.79 -18.65 -7.69
C SER A 194 -2.95 -19.27 -6.29
N TYR A 195 -3.19 -18.44 -5.27
CA TYR A 195 -3.54 -18.92 -3.93
C TYR A 195 -4.69 -19.94 -3.96
N ASP A 196 -5.75 -19.63 -4.70
CA ASP A 196 -6.95 -20.47 -4.80
C ASP A 196 -6.63 -21.85 -5.39
N ASP A 197 -5.77 -21.93 -6.41
CA ASP A 197 -5.36 -23.21 -6.99
C ASP A 197 -4.55 -24.05 -6.00
N VAL A 198 -3.73 -23.43 -5.14
CA VAL A 198 -2.98 -24.13 -4.09
C VAL A 198 -3.92 -24.71 -3.04
N VAL A 199 -4.88 -23.92 -2.58
CA VAL A 199 -5.89 -24.36 -1.61
C VAL A 199 -6.74 -25.49 -2.20
N LYS A 200 -7.25 -25.30 -3.43
CA LYS A 200 -8.06 -26.29 -4.14
C LYS A 200 -7.32 -27.61 -4.37
N ALA A 201 -6.02 -27.55 -4.67
CA ALA A 201 -5.21 -28.75 -4.89
C ALA A 201 -4.76 -29.43 -3.58
N GLY A 202 -4.95 -28.79 -2.43
CA GLY A 202 -4.53 -29.31 -1.13
C GLY A 202 -3.02 -29.21 -0.89
N GLY A 203 -2.31 -28.31 -1.58
CA GLY A 203 -0.87 -28.09 -1.38
C GLY A 203 -0.11 -27.73 -2.65
N LEU A 204 1.07 -27.15 -2.46
CA LEU A 204 1.90 -26.61 -3.55
C LEU A 204 2.38 -27.69 -4.52
N THR A 205 2.63 -28.91 -4.05
CA THR A 205 3.07 -30.02 -4.91
C THR A 205 1.99 -30.44 -5.89
N GLN A 206 0.75 -30.57 -5.42
CA GLN A 206 -0.42 -30.94 -6.21
C GLN A 206 -0.84 -29.80 -7.15
N ALA A 207 -0.63 -28.56 -6.72
CA ALA A 207 -0.97 -27.36 -7.49
C ALA A 207 -0.05 -27.10 -8.68
N LYS A 208 1.08 -27.82 -8.81
CA LYS A 208 2.03 -27.67 -9.94
C LYS A 208 1.37 -27.81 -11.32
N GLN A 209 0.28 -28.56 -11.43
CA GLN A 209 -0.49 -28.70 -12.68
C GLN A 209 -1.17 -27.39 -13.13
N TYR A 210 -1.40 -26.45 -12.20
CA TYR A 210 -1.99 -25.13 -12.46
C TYR A 210 -0.91 -24.04 -12.67
N MET A 211 0.37 -24.41 -12.61
CA MET A 211 1.48 -23.47 -12.77
C MET A 211 1.50 -22.88 -14.17
N ARG A 212 1.63 -21.55 -14.22
CA ARG A 212 1.87 -20.78 -15.44
C ARG A 212 3.30 -20.27 -15.49
N LEU A 213 3.85 -20.18 -16.69
CA LEU A 213 5.17 -19.62 -16.95
C LEU A 213 5.03 -18.25 -17.59
N GLU A 214 5.19 -17.22 -16.78
CA GLU A 214 4.93 -15.83 -17.15
C GLU A 214 6.21 -15.05 -17.46
N GLY A 215 6.06 -14.01 -18.28
CA GLY A 215 7.12 -13.08 -18.66
C GLY A 215 7.27 -11.92 -17.66
N LYS A 216 8.16 -10.97 -17.98
CA LYS A 216 8.43 -9.77 -17.16
C LYS A 216 7.19 -8.92 -16.96
N ASP A 217 6.35 -8.79 -17.99
CA ASP A 217 5.22 -7.88 -18.04
C ASP A 217 3.93 -8.44 -17.42
N TYR A 218 3.98 -9.67 -16.88
CA TYR A 218 2.82 -10.25 -16.21
C TYR A 218 2.42 -9.40 -15.01
N LEU A 219 1.18 -8.94 -15.00
CA LEU A 219 0.63 -8.18 -13.88
C LEU A 219 0.27 -9.13 -12.75
N MET A 220 0.97 -9.01 -11.63
CA MET A 220 0.77 -9.85 -10.45
C MET A 220 -0.65 -9.70 -9.92
N GLN A 221 -1.23 -10.83 -9.52
CA GLN A 221 -2.52 -10.87 -8.82
C GLN A 221 -2.29 -11.02 -7.32
N ASP A 222 -3.27 -10.55 -6.53
CA ASP A 222 -3.17 -10.66 -5.07
C ASP A 222 -3.20 -12.12 -4.63
N GLY A 223 -2.25 -12.50 -3.78
CA GLY A 223 -2.07 -13.86 -3.30
C GLY A 223 -1.34 -14.79 -4.26
N ASP A 224 -0.86 -14.34 -5.42
CA ASP A 224 -0.07 -15.19 -6.32
C ASP A 224 1.13 -15.79 -5.60
N LEU A 225 1.35 -17.10 -5.75
CA LEU A 225 2.58 -17.75 -5.35
C LEU A 225 3.59 -17.64 -6.50
N LEU A 226 4.69 -16.94 -6.22
CA LEU A 226 5.74 -16.63 -7.18
C LEU A 226 7.02 -17.43 -6.87
N ASN A 227 7.56 -18.07 -7.91
CA ASN A 227 8.95 -18.52 -7.93
C ASN A 227 9.65 -17.92 -9.16
N VAL A 228 10.67 -17.10 -8.94
CA VAL A 228 11.41 -16.43 -10.03
C VAL A 228 12.55 -17.32 -10.50
N ARG A 229 12.63 -17.54 -11.82
CA ARG A 229 13.79 -18.16 -12.47
C ARG A 229 14.78 -17.08 -12.90
N THR A 230 16.03 -17.22 -12.46
CA THR A 230 17.14 -16.28 -12.68
C THR A 230 18.36 -16.96 -13.25
#